data_AF-B3G2L8-F1
#
_entry.id   AF-B3G2L8-F1
#
_cell.length_a   1.000
_cell.length_b   1.000
_cell.length_c   1.000
_cell.angle_alpha   90.00
_cell.angle_beta   90.00
_cell.angle_gamma   90.00
#
_symmetry.space_group_name_H-M   'P 1'
#
loop_
_entity.id
_entity.type
_entity.pdbx_description
1 polymer ?
#
loop_
_entity_poly.entity_id
_entity_poly.type
_entity_poly.pdbx_seq_one_letter_code
_entity_poly.pdbx_strand_id
1 'polypeptide(L)'
;MTDQSHSEFMARYFADMKEESRKQLAAAADLIARFTVMAESKGVILSAESFEYVQTTGIVAKAKGIARKLLGPVTAERDGLLPFNEIAMRLPPSHFGGGCFAGPDFILLAHPCYRRSMSLVNNWAPRFIELFWSFDGPGIEKYIALDEDRVRIDVDGGRYFEADTWFGAPFDDDIRNIKLGIVKLRPPLDLDSIDLSMFFADAYCLDIKWSESDGIKSFQALEMKTESVRVEVEGQHYFPARYLHAEYDLKADCFRHFDGAVQLFTEDEYFQRRDSDFNMVMKNSAHIKARSTKVFKINGPLRTKDWVEFCSQFLAKNPLAFEYFTGEYPKRLTEIIEKIRKRSSLPAGGS
;
A
#
# COMPACT_ATOMS: atom_id res chain seq x y z
N MET A 1 -5.69 31.74 5.13
CA MET A 1 -4.37 31.99 4.52
C MET A 1 -4.62 32.30 3.06
N THR A 2 -4.00 33.34 2.50
CA THR A 2 -4.11 33.62 1.06
C THR A 2 -3.27 32.59 0.29
N ASP A 3 -3.67 32.21 -0.93
CA ASP A 3 -2.92 31.26 -1.77
C ASP A 3 -1.45 31.66 -1.96
N GLN A 4 -1.18 32.97 -2.00
CA GLN A 4 0.17 33.52 -2.09
C GLN A 4 1.02 33.21 -0.86
N SER A 5 0.45 33.34 0.35
CA SER A 5 1.14 32.99 1.61
C SER A 5 1.40 31.49 1.74
N HIS A 6 0.52 30.64 1.19
CA HIS A 6 0.70 29.19 1.16
C HIS A 6 1.81 28.79 0.18
N SER A 7 1.82 29.37 -1.02
CA SER A 7 2.85 29.13 -2.04
C SER A 7 4.25 29.51 -1.54
N GLU A 8 4.40 30.68 -0.90
CA GLU A 8 5.67 31.13 -0.31
C GLU A 8 6.15 30.20 0.82
N PHE A 9 5.23 29.76 1.68
CA PHE A 9 5.53 28.78 2.73
C PHE A 9 6.03 27.45 2.16
N MET A 10 5.33 26.91 1.15
CA MET A 10 5.71 25.65 0.49
C MET A 10 7.06 25.78 -0.22
N ALA A 11 7.32 26.90 -0.90
CA ALA A 11 8.60 27.15 -1.55
C ALA A 11 9.76 27.16 -0.53
N ARG A 12 9.58 27.83 0.62
CA ARG A 12 10.56 27.83 1.71
C ARG A 12 10.78 26.43 2.27
N TYR A 13 9.69 25.70 2.54
CA TYR A 13 9.76 24.32 3.01
C TYR A 13 10.59 23.42 2.08
N PHE A 14 10.37 23.50 0.76
CA PHE A 14 11.16 22.73 -0.20
C PHE A 14 12.62 23.16 -0.27
N ALA A 15 12.92 24.45 -0.09
CA ALA A 15 14.29 24.95 -0.02
C ALA A 15 15.02 24.40 1.22
N ASP A 16 14.36 24.45 2.38
CA ASP A 16 14.89 23.91 3.64
C ASP A 16 15.15 22.40 3.53
N MET A 17 14.24 21.66 2.88
CA MET A 17 14.42 20.22 2.63
C MET A 17 15.61 19.91 1.72
N LYS A 18 15.84 20.71 0.68
CA LYS A 18 17.02 20.56 -0.19
C LYS A 18 18.32 20.84 0.56
N GLU A 19 18.32 21.87 1.40
CA GLU A 19 19.48 22.23 2.19
C GLU A 19 19.81 21.16 3.24
N GLU A 20 18.80 20.63 3.91
CA GLU A 20 18.98 19.52 4.85
C GLU A 20 19.49 18.26 4.15
N SER A 21 18.93 17.93 2.99
CA SER A 21 19.40 16.80 2.18
C SER A 21 20.88 16.93 1.81
N ARG A 22 21.32 18.13 1.40
CA ARG A 22 22.73 18.42 1.10
C ARG A 22 23.63 18.22 2.33
N LYS A 23 23.21 18.68 3.50
CA LYS A 23 23.95 18.51 4.76
C LYS A 23 24.09 17.04 5.16
N GLN A 24 22.99 16.30 5.09
CA GLN A 24 22.96 14.88 5.46
C GLN A 24 23.83 14.04 4.51
N LEU A 25 23.76 14.29 3.19
CA LEU A 25 24.63 13.63 2.22
C LEU A 25 26.10 13.96 2.42
N ALA A 26 26.43 15.22 2.74
CA ALA A 26 27.81 15.62 3.04
C ALA A 26 28.34 14.94 4.31
N ALA A 27 27.52 14.82 5.36
CA ALA A 27 27.87 14.10 6.57
C ALA A 27 28.04 12.58 6.35
N ALA A 28 27.35 12.03 5.36
CA ALA A 28 27.40 10.62 4.99
C ALA A 28 28.44 10.30 3.89
N ALA A 29 29.35 11.22 3.53
CA ALA A 29 30.26 11.06 2.39
C ALA A 29 31.10 9.78 2.45
N ASP A 30 31.66 9.43 3.61
CA ASP A 30 32.45 8.21 3.78
C ASP A 30 31.61 6.94 3.63
N LEU A 31 30.36 6.97 4.11
CA LEU A 31 29.42 5.87 3.96
C LEU A 31 29.05 5.68 2.48
N ILE A 32 28.75 6.77 1.77
CA ILE A 32 28.45 6.77 0.34
C ILE A 32 29.63 6.19 -0.44
N ALA A 33 30.86 6.66 -0.17
CA ALA A 33 32.06 6.16 -0.85
C ALA A 33 32.26 4.65 -0.65
N ARG A 34 32.15 4.16 0.59
CA ARG A 34 32.25 2.72 0.88
C ARG A 34 31.17 1.91 0.18
N PHE A 35 29.93 2.40 0.22
CA PHE A 35 28.81 1.73 -0.43
C PHE A 35 28.96 1.68 -1.95
N THR A 36 29.43 2.76 -2.59
CA THR A 36 29.69 2.80 -4.04
C THR A 36 30.66 1.72 -4.47
N VAL A 37 31.78 1.54 -3.75
CA VAL A 37 32.76 0.48 -4.04
C VAL A 37 32.13 -0.91 -3.90
N MET A 38 31.34 -1.14 -2.85
CA MET A 38 30.63 -2.40 -2.65
C MET A 38 29.62 -2.66 -3.79
N ALA A 39 28.85 -1.65 -4.17
CA ALA A 39 27.86 -1.73 -5.24
C ALA A 39 28.50 -2.01 -6.60
N GLU A 40 29.64 -1.38 -6.92
CA GLU A 40 30.41 -1.63 -8.13
C GLU A 40 30.89 -3.07 -8.22
N SER A 41 31.34 -3.65 -7.10
CA SER A 41 31.74 -5.08 -7.06
C SER A 41 30.59 -6.05 -7.41
N LYS A 42 29.34 -5.58 -7.32
CA LYS A 42 28.12 -6.30 -7.69
C LYS A 42 27.51 -5.82 -9.01
N GLY A 43 28.24 -5.03 -9.81
CA GLY A 43 27.81 -4.56 -11.13
C GLY A 43 26.74 -3.45 -11.07
N VAL A 44 26.73 -2.65 -10.02
CA VAL A 44 25.91 -1.44 -9.89
C VAL A 44 26.85 -0.22 -9.92
N ILE A 45 26.72 0.61 -10.94
CA ILE A 45 27.47 1.86 -11.06
C ILE A 45 26.62 2.98 -10.48
N LEU A 46 27.19 3.74 -9.53
CA LEU A 46 26.52 4.82 -8.84
C LEU A 46 27.31 6.12 -8.99
N SER A 47 26.60 7.22 -9.22
CA SER A 47 27.14 8.57 -9.25
C SER A 47 26.67 9.38 -8.04
N ALA A 48 27.13 10.61 -7.89
CA ALA A 48 26.65 11.50 -6.83
C ALA A 48 25.13 11.73 -6.89
N GLU A 49 24.54 11.78 -8.09
CA GLU A 49 23.09 11.93 -8.29
C GLU A 49 22.28 10.68 -7.94
N SER A 50 22.96 9.55 -7.75
CA SER A 50 22.33 8.29 -7.34
C SER A 50 21.95 8.28 -5.86
N PHE A 51 22.37 9.28 -5.08
CA PHE A 51 22.11 9.34 -3.64
C PHE A 51 21.14 10.46 -3.31
N GLU A 52 20.22 10.19 -2.39
CA GLU A 52 19.31 11.18 -1.83
C GLU A 52 19.13 10.96 -0.34
N TYR A 53 18.90 12.03 0.41
CA TYR A 53 18.38 11.93 1.76
C TYR A 53 16.86 12.06 1.74
N VAL A 54 16.18 11.09 2.34
CA VAL A 54 14.73 11.09 2.53
C VAL A 54 14.48 11.07 4.04
N GLN A 55 13.88 12.12 4.59
CA GLN A 55 13.71 12.29 6.03
C GLN A 55 13.06 11.07 6.74
N THR A 56 12.11 10.40 6.08
CA THR A 56 11.42 9.22 6.64
C THR A 56 12.18 7.91 6.47
N THR A 57 13.15 7.87 5.54
CA THR A 57 13.84 6.63 5.15
C THR A 57 15.31 6.63 5.58
N GLY A 58 16.05 7.72 5.39
CA GLY A 58 17.48 7.83 5.64
C GLY A 58 18.25 8.22 4.36
N ILE A 59 19.49 7.74 4.25
CA ILE A 59 20.34 7.89 3.06
C ILE A 59 20.01 6.75 2.09
N VAL A 60 19.50 7.10 0.92
CA VAL A 60 18.99 6.17 -0.08
C VAL A 60 19.88 6.20 -1.32
N ALA A 61 20.29 5.02 -1.78
CA ALA A 61 20.93 4.83 -3.08
C ALA A 61 19.88 4.38 -4.10
N LYS A 62 19.93 4.97 -5.30
CA LYS A 62 18.99 4.76 -6.39
C LYS A 62 19.71 4.30 -7.64
N ALA A 63 19.31 3.14 -8.17
CA ALA A 63 19.67 2.70 -9.51
C ALA A 63 18.70 1.60 -9.94
N LYS A 64 18.43 1.51 -11.24
CA LYS A 64 17.48 0.51 -11.76
C LYS A 64 17.89 -0.91 -11.37
N GLY A 65 17.03 -1.62 -10.65
CA GLY A 65 17.24 -2.98 -10.17
C GLY A 65 18.34 -3.14 -9.12
N ILE A 66 18.75 -2.07 -8.43
CA ILE A 66 19.80 -2.11 -7.41
C ILE A 66 19.51 -3.15 -6.33
N ALA A 67 18.27 -3.23 -5.83
CA ALA A 67 17.91 -4.16 -4.78
C ALA A 67 18.15 -5.62 -5.20
N ARG A 68 17.74 -5.98 -6.42
CA ARG A 68 17.92 -7.33 -6.99
C ARG A 68 19.39 -7.66 -7.17
N LYS A 69 20.17 -6.73 -7.74
CA LYS A 69 21.61 -6.91 -7.93
C LYS A 69 22.35 -7.11 -6.61
N LEU A 70 22.01 -6.33 -5.58
CA LEU A 70 22.65 -6.41 -4.28
C LEU A 70 22.25 -7.65 -3.46
N LEU A 71 20.97 -8.05 -3.54
CA LEU A 71 20.43 -9.28 -2.92
C LEU A 71 21.02 -10.56 -3.54
N GLY A 72 21.45 -10.49 -4.80
CA GLY A 72 21.93 -11.63 -5.56
C GLY A 72 20.77 -12.50 -6.08
N PRO A 73 21.08 -13.69 -6.66
CA PRO A 73 20.09 -14.48 -7.38
C PRO A 73 19.02 -15.03 -6.43
N VAL A 74 17.79 -14.54 -6.52
CA VAL A 74 16.61 -15.11 -5.86
C VAL A 74 15.56 -15.28 -6.94
N THR A 75 14.98 -16.48 -7.05
CA THR A 75 14.00 -16.78 -8.08
C THR A 75 12.72 -16.02 -7.78
N ALA A 76 12.37 -15.08 -8.65
CA ALA A 76 11.07 -14.43 -8.58
C ALA A 76 9.98 -15.38 -9.10
N GLU A 77 8.82 -15.29 -8.49
CA GLU A 77 7.59 -15.87 -9.02
C GLU A 77 7.19 -15.17 -10.34
N ARG A 78 6.31 -15.80 -11.11
CA ARG A 78 5.82 -15.23 -12.39
C ARG A 78 5.17 -13.84 -12.22
N ASP A 79 4.67 -13.54 -11.03
CA ASP A 79 4.06 -12.27 -10.65
C ASP A 79 5.08 -11.24 -10.11
N GLY A 80 6.38 -11.54 -10.18
CA GLY A 80 7.48 -10.67 -9.74
C GLY A 80 7.77 -10.73 -8.24
N LEU A 81 6.90 -11.36 -7.45
CA LEU A 81 7.09 -11.47 -6.01
C LEU A 81 8.28 -12.36 -5.66
N LEU A 82 8.90 -12.06 -4.52
CA LEU A 82 10.00 -12.84 -3.96
C LEU A 82 9.55 -13.66 -2.76
N PRO A 83 10.03 -14.91 -2.60
CA PRO A 83 9.81 -15.68 -1.38
C PRO A 83 10.41 -14.94 -0.17
N PHE A 84 9.58 -14.63 0.83
CA PHE A 84 9.98 -13.87 2.02
C PHE A 84 11.14 -14.55 2.77
N ASN A 85 11.04 -15.88 2.94
CA ASN A 85 12.02 -16.66 3.68
C ASN A 85 13.38 -16.71 2.98
N GLU A 86 13.42 -16.74 1.65
CA GLU A 86 14.68 -16.71 0.89
C GLU A 86 15.40 -15.36 1.04
N ILE A 87 14.65 -14.25 1.06
CA ILE A 87 15.23 -12.94 1.37
C ILE A 87 15.74 -12.92 2.81
N ALA A 88 14.89 -13.35 3.76
CA ALA A 88 15.17 -13.34 5.20
C ALA A 88 16.41 -14.14 5.58
N MET A 89 16.70 -15.23 4.87
CA MET A 89 17.92 -16.03 5.05
C MET A 89 19.21 -15.28 4.69
N ARG A 90 19.14 -14.30 3.79
CA ARG A 90 20.30 -13.50 3.35
C ARG A 90 20.43 -12.19 4.10
N LEU A 91 19.29 -11.55 4.29
CA LEU A 91 19.15 -10.25 4.95
C LEU A 91 18.01 -10.42 5.95
N PRO A 92 18.30 -10.57 7.25
CA PRO A 92 17.27 -10.83 8.23
C PRO A 92 16.25 -9.68 8.29
N PRO A 93 14.98 -9.99 8.59
CA PRO A 93 13.99 -9.00 8.96
C PRO A 93 14.55 -8.03 10.01
N SER A 94 14.44 -6.73 9.73
CA SER A 94 14.88 -5.69 10.65
C SER A 94 14.15 -5.77 11.98
N HIS A 95 14.89 -5.80 13.09
CA HIS A 95 14.30 -5.85 14.44
C HIS A 95 13.51 -4.59 14.82
N PHE A 96 13.81 -3.45 14.20
CA PHE A 96 13.24 -2.16 14.60
C PHE A 96 12.13 -1.65 13.67
N GLY A 97 11.54 -2.51 12.83
CA GLY A 97 10.35 -2.15 12.05
C GLY A 97 10.10 -3.05 10.84
N GLY A 98 8.82 -3.31 10.56
CA GLY A 98 8.39 -4.07 9.38
C GLY A 98 8.74 -3.36 8.07
N GLY A 99 8.79 -4.13 6.98
CA GLY A 99 9.07 -3.59 5.64
C GLY A 99 10.53 -3.39 5.31
N CYS A 100 11.46 -3.81 6.18
CA CYS A 100 12.89 -3.66 6.00
C CYS A 100 13.62 -4.98 6.25
N PHE A 101 14.49 -5.39 5.32
CA PHE A 101 15.47 -6.46 5.55
C PHE A 101 16.85 -5.83 5.72
N ALA A 102 17.48 -6.01 6.87
CA ALA A 102 18.69 -5.30 7.25
C ALA A 102 19.93 -6.19 7.10
N GLY A 103 20.83 -5.79 6.20
CA GLY A 103 22.16 -6.36 6.08
C GLY A 103 23.22 -5.48 6.74
N PRO A 104 24.50 -5.89 6.66
CA PRO A 104 25.61 -5.13 7.21
C PRO A 104 25.85 -3.80 6.47
N ASP A 105 25.67 -3.78 5.15
CA ASP A 105 26.02 -2.62 4.31
C ASP A 105 24.81 -1.84 3.79
N PHE A 106 23.62 -2.45 3.80
CA PHE A 106 22.40 -1.85 3.27
C PHE A 106 21.14 -2.51 3.83
N ILE A 107 20.02 -1.82 3.63
CA ILE A 107 18.67 -2.26 3.98
C ILE A 107 17.84 -2.32 2.70
N LEU A 108 17.25 -3.50 2.44
CA LEU A 108 16.21 -3.64 1.42
C LEU A 108 14.89 -3.14 1.98
N LEU A 109 14.13 -2.45 1.13
CA LEU A 109 12.84 -1.86 1.48
C LEU A 109 11.72 -2.65 0.78
N ALA A 110 10.60 -2.82 1.46
CA ALA A 110 9.37 -3.30 0.82
C ALA A 110 8.90 -2.29 -0.24
N HIS A 111 8.09 -2.76 -1.19
CA HIS A 111 7.64 -1.94 -2.30
C HIS A 111 6.93 -0.63 -1.85
N PRO A 112 7.11 0.52 -2.54
CA PRO A 112 6.53 1.80 -2.11
C PRO A 112 5.01 1.86 -2.00
N CYS A 113 4.30 0.91 -2.60
CA CYS A 113 2.84 0.78 -2.49
C CYS A 113 2.34 0.66 -1.04
N TYR A 114 3.19 0.19 -0.12
CA TYR A 114 2.87 0.09 1.30
C TYR A 114 2.99 1.43 2.03
N ARG A 115 3.55 2.47 1.39
CA ARG A 115 3.71 3.81 1.97
C ARG A 115 2.41 4.60 1.88
N ARG A 116 2.25 5.58 2.76
CA ARG A 116 1.10 6.48 2.72
C ARG A 116 1.01 7.17 1.36
N SER A 117 -0.16 7.09 0.74
CA SER A 117 -0.41 7.59 -0.62
C SER A 117 0.53 6.99 -1.68
N MET A 118 1.12 5.82 -1.41
CA MET A 118 2.12 5.15 -2.27
C MET A 118 3.34 6.03 -2.60
N SER A 119 3.60 7.03 -1.75
CA SER A 119 4.64 8.03 -1.98
C SER A 119 6.02 7.51 -1.56
N LEU A 120 7.02 7.79 -2.39
CA LEU A 120 8.42 7.44 -2.16
C LEU A 120 9.05 8.12 -0.94
N VAL A 121 8.48 9.24 -0.48
CA VAL A 121 9.02 10.05 0.64
C VAL A 121 8.26 9.88 1.94
N ASN A 122 7.11 9.21 1.91
CA ASN A 122 6.31 8.94 3.10
C ASN A 122 6.80 7.67 3.81
N ASN A 123 6.47 7.54 5.09
CA ASN A 123 6.63 6.28 5.81
C ASN A 123 5.54 5.28 5.42
N TRP A 124 5.66 4.05 5.92
CA TRP A 124 4.66 3.00 5.75
C TRP A 124 3.26 3.47 6.21
N ALA A 125 2.25 3.28 5.36
CA ALA A 125 0.84 3.38 5.73
C ALA A 125 0.43 2.12 6.53
N PRO A 126 -0.68 2.17 7.30
CA PRO A 126 -0.82 1.48 8.58
C PRO A 126 -0.50 -0.02 8.54
N ARG A 127 -0.07 -0.55 9.69
CA ARG A 127 0.30 -1.92 10.16
C ARG A 127 0.29 -3.14 9.23
N PHE A 128 -0.32 -3.14 8.05
CA PHE A 128 -0.28 -4.27 7.10
C PHE A 128 1.13 -4.82 6.95
N ILE A 129 2.12 -3.97 6.67
CA ILE A 129 3.49 -4.44 6.45
C ILE A 129 4.10 -5.03 7.72
N GLU A 130 3.78 -4.50 8.90
CA GLU A 130 4.24 -5.02 10.20
C GLU A 130 3.57 -6.36 10.55
N LEU A 131 2.27 -6.46 10.32
CA LEU A 131 1.49 -7.68 10.47
C LEU A 131 2.01 -8.75 9.53
N PHE A 132 2.23 -8.41 8.26
CA PHE A 132 2.81 -9.33 7.29
C PHE A 132 4.23 -9.76 7.69
N TRP A 133 5.04 -8.84 8.24
CA TRP A 133 6.39 -9.14 8.72
C TRP A 133 6.37 -10.18 9.84
N SER A 134 5.51 -9.97 10.84
CA SER A 134 5.43 -10.76 12.07
C SER A 134 4.58 -12.02 11.94
N PHE A 135 3.74 -12.11 10.90
CA PHE A 135 2.88 -13.26 10.67
C PHE A 135 3.68 -14.49 10.28
N ASP A 136 3.47 -15.59 11.00
CA ASP A 136 4.06 -16.88 10.71
C ASP A 136 3.08 -17.99 11.11
N GLY A 137 3.18 -19.14 10.48
CA GLY A 137 2.27 -20.26 10.73
C GLY A 137 2.67 -21.53 9.98
N PRO A 138 2.30 -22.71 10.49
CA PRO A 138 2.62 -23.98 9.84
C PRO A 138 1.98 -24.05 8.45
N GLY A 139 2.80 -24.32 7.43
CA GLY A 139 2.36 -24.42 6.03
C GLY A 139 2.06 -23.08 5.36
N ILE A 140 2.35 -21.95 6.00
CA ILE A 140 2.23 -20.62 5.39
C ILE A 140 3.48 -20.29 4.60
N GLU A 141 3.29 -19.84 3.36
CA GLU A 141 4.34 -19.29 2.50
C GLU A 141 4.03 -17.83 2.17
N LYS A 142 4.97 -16.94 2.49
CA LYS A 142 4.84 -15.51 2.24
C LYS A 142 5.72 -15.09 1.08
N TYR A 143 5.18 -14.23 0.24
CA TYR A 143 5.90 -13.60 -0.87
C TYR A 143 5.62 -12.10 -0.88
N ILE A 144 6.63 -11.30 -1.21
CA ILE A 144 6.55 -9.85 -1.13
C ILE A 144 7.29 -9.17 -2.30
N ALA A 145 6.78 -8.02 -2.72
CA ALA A 145 7.47 -7.10 -3.62
C ALA A 145 8.44 -6.21 -2.84
N LEU A 146 9.63 -6.02 -3.41
CA LEU A 146 10.62 -5.08 -2.91
C LEU A 146 10.58 -3.78 -3.69
N ASP A 147 11.11 -2.72 -3.10
CA ASP A 147 11.53 -1.54 -3.84
C ASP A 147 12.76 -1.91 -4.68
N GLU A 148 12.56 -2.17 -5.97
CA GLU A 148 13.63 -2.74 -6.81
C GLU A 148 14.74 -1.74 -7.11
N ASP A 149 14.41 -0.45 -7.09
CA ASP A 149 15.25 0.63 -7.59
C ASP A 149 15.90 1.45 -6.47
N ARG A 150 15.61 1.12 -5.20
CA ARG A 150 16.14 1.84 -4.04
C ARG A 150 16.58 0.90 -2.93
N VAL A 151 17.69 1.25 -2.29
CA VAL A 151 18.10 0.67 -1.00
C VAL A 151 18.53 1.77 -0.05
N ARG A 152 18.36 1.54 1.25
CA ARG A 152 18.88 2.43 2.29
C ARG A 152 20.29 1.97 2.68
N ILE A 153 21.22 2.89 2.89
CA ILE A 153 22.63 2.56 3.15
C ILE A 153 23.10 2.92 4.57
N ASP A 154 22.41 3.83 5.26
CA ASP A 154 22.68 4.18 6.66
C ASP A 154 22.01 3.15 7.60
N VAL A 155 22.58 1.95 7.66
CA VAL A 155 22.04 0.82 8.44
C VAL A 155 21.81 1.16 9.91
N ASP A 156 22.75 1.90 10.50
CA ASP A 156 22.74 2.36 11.90
C ASP A 156 22.06 3.74 12.09
N GLY A 157 21.53 4.31 11.00
CA GLY A 157 20.90 5.62 11.05
C GLY A 157 19.58 5.63 11.83
N GLY A 158 19.16 6.84 12.21
CA GLY A 158 17.87 7.07 12.88
C GLY A 158 16.68 6.53 12.06
N ARG A 159 15.57 6.28 12.74
CA ARG A 159 14.36 5.71 12.12
C ARG A 159 13.14 6.54 12.48
N TYR A 160 12.24 6.66 11.52
CA TYR A 160 10.95 7.30 11.73
C TYR A 160 9.92 6.26 12.17
N PHE A 161 9.30 6.45 13.33
CA PHE A 161 8.27 5.57 13.85
C PHE A 161 6.92 6.31 13.85
N GLU A 162 5.93 5.70 13.20
CA GLU A 162 4.54 6.19 13.20
C GLU A 162 3.65 5.17 13.90
N ALA A 163 3.07 5.53 15.05
CA ALA A 163 2.11 4.71 15.78
C ALA A 163 0.66 4.90 15.27
N ASP A 164 0.49 5.11 13.97
CA ASP A 164 -0.82 5.29 13.34
C ASP A 164 -1.52 3.91 13.26
N THR A 165 -2.59 3.74 14.03
CA THR A 165 -3.30 2.46 14.14
C THR A 165 -4.68 2.55 13.52
N TRP A 166 -5.06 1.48 12.81
CA TRP A 166 -6.40 1.29 12.29
C TRP A 166 -6.99 0.03 12.91
N PHE A 167 -8.22 0.11 13.41
CA PHE A 167 -8.90 -1.05 13.97
C PHE A 167 -9.38 -1.96 12.83
N GLY A 168 -9.05 -3.25 12.93
CA GLY A 168 -9.67 -4.28 12.11
C GLY A 168 -11.15 -4.45 12.46
N ALA A 169 -11.94 -4.88 11.48
CA ALA A 169 -13.34 -5.23 11.73
C ALA A 169 -13.42 -6.58 12.46
N PRO A 170 -14.25 -6.72 13.52
CA PRO A 170 -14.65 -8.03 13.96
C PRO A 170 -15.46 -8.68 12.82
N PHE A 171 -15.01 -9.82 12.35
CA PHE A 171 -15.75 -10.63 11.38
C PHE A 171 -15.62 -12.08 11.80
N ASP A 172 -16.75 -12.66 12.20
CA ASP A 172 -16.85 -14.05 12.62
C ASP A 172 -17.94 -14.78 11.82
N ASP A 173 -18.24 -14.28 10.62
CA ASP A 173 -19.17 -14.95 9.73
C ASP A 173 -18.48 -16.15 9.07
N ASP A 174 -19.16 -17.28 9.14
CA ASP A 174 -18.80 -18.49 8.42
C ASP A 174 -18.77 -18.20 6.90
N ILE A 175 -17.58 -18.26 6.29
CA ILE A 175 -17.35 -17.99 4.86
C ILE A 175 -18.28 -18.84 3.98
N ARG A 176 -18.67 -20.05 4.42
CA ARG A 176 -19.60 -20.93 3.71
C ARG A 176 -20.97 -20.28 3.49
N ASN A 177 -21.40 -19.43 4.42
CA ASN A 177 -22.71 -18.77 4.39
C ASN A 177 -22.70 -17.42 3.67
N ILE A 178 -21.53 -16.91 3.27
CA ILE A 178 -21.44 -15.67 2.50
C ILE A 178 -22.11 -15.87 1.13
N LYS A 179 -23.08 -15.00 0.84
CA LYS A 179 -23.81 -15.00 -0.42
C LYS A 179 -22.87 -14.65 -1.58
N LEU A 180 -23.01 -15.38 -2.67
CA LEU A 180 -22.34 -15.07 -3.94
C LEU A 180 -22.91 -13.78 -4.54
N GLY A 181 -22.10 -13.08 -5.32
CA GLY A 181 -22.50 -11.86 -6.00
C GLY A 181 -21.57 -10.70 -5.76
N ILE A 182 -22.05 -9.50 -6.09
CA ILE A 182 -21.29 -8.25 -6.01
C ILE A 182 -21.92 -7.35 -4.97
N VAL A 183 -21.08 -6.75 -4.13
CA VAL A 183 -21.42 -5.66 -3.23
C VAL A 183 -20.66 -4.42 -3.70
N LYS A 184 -21.35 -3.28 -3.79
CA LYS A 184 -20.75 -1.98 -4.12
C LYS A 184 -20.98 -1.03 -2.97
N LEU A 185 -19.91 -0.64 -2.31
CA LEU A 185 -19.94 0.34 -1.23
C LEU A 185 -19.40 1.68 -1.75
N ARG A 186 -20.00 2.77 -1.27
CA ARG A 186 -19.65 4.16 -1.61
C ARG A 186 -19.74 4.98 -0.33
N PRO A 187 -18.87 5.97 -0.13
CA PRO A 187 -19.06 6.95 0.93
C PRO A 187 -20.40 7.69 0.75
N PRO A 188 -20.95 8.32 1.80
CA PRO A 188 -22.15 9.12 1.68
C PRO A 188 -21.97 10.27 0.67
N LEU A 189 -22.96 10.41 -0.24
CA LEU A 189 -22.93 11.38 -1.34
C LEU A 189 -22.94 12.85 -0.88
N ASP A 190 -23.33 13.10 0.37
CA ASP A 190 -23.43 14.43 0.97
C ASP A 190 -22.11 14.93 1.57
N LEU A 191 -21.05 14.12 1.55
CA LEU A 191 -19.71 14.52 1.99
C LEU A 191 -18.94 15.20 0.86
N ASP A 192 -18.22 16.27 1.19
CA ASP A 192 -17.36 16.97 0.24
C ASP A 192 -15.96 16.31 0.11
N SER A 193 -15.11 16.85 -0.76
CA SER A 193 -13.77 16.30 -0.99
C SER A 193 -12.86 16.35 0.24
N ILE A 194 -13.05 17.32 1.13
CA ILE A 194 -12.26 17.46 2.35
C ILE A 194 -12.67 16.36 3.33
N ASP A 195 -13.97 16.16 3.52
CA ASP A 195 -14.52 15.09 4.36
C ASP A 195 -14.11 13.70 3.85
N LEU A 196 -14.17 13.47 2.53
CA LEU A 196 -13.74 12.22 1.92
C LEU A 196 -12.25 11.95 2.14
N SER A 197 -11.40 12.97 1.97
CA SER A 197 -9.97 12.82 2.21
C SER A 197 -9.67 12.52 3.69
N MET A 198 -10.32 13.25 4.61
CA MET A 198 -10.10 13.10 6.06
C MET A 198 -10.61 11.78 6.62
N PHE A 199 -11.80 11.33 6.21
CA PHE A 199 -12.52 10.24 6.88
C PHE A 199 -12.61 8.96 6.06
N PHE A 200 -12.44 9.03 4.74
CA PHE A 200 -12.51 7.88 3.83
C PHE A 200 -11.21 7.65 3.05
N ALA A 201 -10.13 8.38 3.39
CA ALA A 201 -8.84 8.31 2.71
C ALA A 201 -8.97 8.38 1.18
N ASP A 202 -9.81 9.32 0.72
CA ASP A 202 -10.09 9.53 -0.69
C ASP A 202 -10.66 8.29 -1.40
N ALA A 203 -11.31 7.38 -0.68
CA ALA A 203 -12.02 6.27 -1.31
C ALA A 203 -13.20 6.79 -2.13
N TYR A 204 -13.21 6.49 -3.42
CA TYR A 204 -14.40 6.65 -4.26
C TYR A 204 -15.35 5.48 -4.05
N CYS A 205 -14.79 4.27 -3.99
CA CYS A 205 -15.56 3.06 -3.78
C CYS A 205 -14.78 1.89 -3.19
N LEU A 206 -15.54 0.92 -2.67
CA LEU A 206 -15.08 -0.44 -2.45
C LEU A 206 -16.06 -1.40 -3.12
N ASP A 207 -15.63 -2.03 -4.20
CA ASP A 207 -16.38 -3.10 -4.86
C ASP A 207 -15.87 -4.44 -4.35
N ILE A 208 -16.78 -5.35 -3.98
CA ILE A 208 -16.47 -6.70 -3.50
C ILE A 208 -17.24 -7.73 -4.32
N LYS A 209 -16.62 -8.86 -4.62
CA LYS A 209 -17.25 -9.98 -5.32
C LYS A 209 -16.91 -11.30 -4.64
N TRP A 210 -17.93 -12.12 -4.46
CA TRP A 210 -17.81 -13.54 -4.15
C TRP A 210 -18.31 -14.38 -5.32
N SER A 211 -17.50 -15.37 -5.68
CA SER A 211 -17.86 -16.41 -6.65
C SER A 211 -17.44 -17.77 -6.12
N GLU A 212 -17.99 -18.84 -6.67
CA GLU A 212 -17.69 -20.19 -6.23
C GLU A 212 -17.56 -21.12 -7.44
N SER A 213 -16.51 -21.95 -7.44
CA SER A 213 -16.31 -23.02 -8.41
C SER A 213 -15.58 -24.17 -7.73
N ASP A 214 -16.03 -25.41 -7.99
CA ASP A 214 -15.31 -26.62 -7.57
C ASP A 214 -14.99 -26.69 -6.06
N GLY A 215 -15.90 -26.21 -5.22
CA GLY A 215 -15.73 -26.20 -3.76
C GLY A 215 -14.81 -25.09 -3.24
N ILE A 216 -14.40 -24.15 -4.10
CA ILE A 216 -13.57 -23.00 -3.75
C ILE A 216 -14.41 -21.73 -3.87
N LYS A 217 -14.55 -20.99 -2.77
CA LYS A 217 -15.10 -19.63 -2.79
C LYS A 217 -13.97 -18.63 -3.04
N SER A 218 -14.06 -17.87 -4.12
CA SER A 218 -13.14 -16.79 -4.45
C SER A 218 -13.72 -15.44 -4.02
N PHE A 219 -12.91 -14.69 -3.28
CA PHE A 219 -13.15 -13.31 -2.86
C PHE A 219 -12.31 -12.38 -3.72
N GLN A 220 -12.90 -11.28 -4.16
CA GLN A 220 -12.21 -10.17 -4.81
C GLN A 220 -12.68 -8.85 -4.20
N ALA A 221 -11.75 -7.93 -3.93
CA ALA A 221 -12.08 -6.56 -3.56
C ALA A 221 -11.26 -5.57 -4.38
N LEU A 222 -11.88 -4.46 -4.78
CA LEU A 222 -11.22 -3.33 -5.45
C LEU A 222 -11.62 -2.02 -4.76
N GLU A 223 -10.67 -1.38 -4.11
CA GLU A 223 -10.79 -0.01 -3.62
C GLU A 223 -10.29 0.93 -4.70
N MET A 224 -11.18 1.78 -5.23
CA MET A 224 -10.78 2.88 -6.12
C MET A 224 -10.77 4.18 -5.32
N LYS A 225 -9.76 5.00 -5.60
CA LYS A 225 -9.65 6.35 -5.02
C LYS A 225 -10.38 7.37 -5.89
N THR A 226 -10.63 8.55 -5.34
CA THR A 226 -11.15 9.70 -6.08
C THR A 226 -10.12 10.21 -7.10
N GLU A 227 -10.56 11.06 -8.02
CA GLU A 227 -9.75 11.58 -9.13
C GLU A 227 -8.63 12.54 -8.71
N SER A 228 -8.64 12.99 -7.45
CA SER A 228 -7.56 13.77 -6.84
C SER A 228 -6.32 12.91 -6.53
N VAL A 229 -6.47 11.59 -6.40
CA VAL A 229 -5.37 10.68 -6.10
C VAL A 229 -4.76 10.16 -7.38
N ARG A 230 -3.52 10.56 -7.64
CA ARG A 230 -2.76 10.16 -8.82
C ARG A 230 -1.35 9.74 -8.41
N VAL A 231 -0.81 8.76 -9.12
CA VAL A 231 0.60 8.35 -9.01
C VAL A 231 1.28 8.52 -10.35
N GLU A 232 2.55 8.92 -10.32
CA GLU A 232 3.37 9.01 -11.52
C GLU A 232 4.25 7.77 -11.63
N VAL A 233 4.18 7.11 -12.77
CA VAL A 233 5.02 5.96 -13.10
C VAL A 233 5.56 6.19 -14.51
N GLU A 234 6.89 6.19 -14.64
CA GLU A 234 7.59 6.36 -15.94
C GLU A 234 7.17 7.65 -16.69
N GLY A 235 6.87 8.74 -15.97
CA GLY A 235 6.47 10.02 -16.54
C GLY A 235 5.00 10.12 -16.95
N GLN A 236 4.17 9.11 -16.63
CA GLN A 236 2.73 9.12 -16.88
C GLN A 236 1.94 9.04 -15.57
N HIS A 237 0.83 9.78 -15.50
CA HIS A 237 -0.10 9.72 -14.37
C HIS A 237 -1.10 8.59 -14.50
N TYR A 238 -1.33 7.90 -13.38
CA TYR A 238 -2.31 6.83 -13.24
C TYR A 238 -3.17 7.05 -12.00
N PHE A 239 -4.37 6.49 -12.04
CA PHE A 239 -5.28 6.39 -10.91
C PHE A 239 -5.05 5.04 -10.21
N PRO A 240 -4.52 5.03 -8.98
CA PRO A 240 -4.25 3.79 -8.29
C PRO A 240 -5.51 3.21 -7.65
N ALA A 241 -5.62 1.88 -7.67
CA ALA A 241 -6.60 1.13 -6.93
C ALA A 241 -5.94 -0.01 -6.16
N ARG A 242 -6.44 -0.31 -4.97
CA ARG A 242 -5.99 -1.48 -4.20
C ARG A 242 -6.88 -2.66 -4.53
N TYR A 243 -6.26 -3.76 -4.91
CA TYR A 243 -6.94 -5.00 -5.27
C TYR A 243 -6.55 -6.11 -4.29
N LEU A 244 -7.53 -6.89 -3.85
CA LEU A 244 -7.34 -8.09 -3.04
C LEU A 244 -8.01 -9.28 -3.72
N HIS A 245 -7.38 -10.44 -3.63
CA HIS A 245 -7.94 -11.72 -4.06
C HIS A 245 -7.67 -12.79 -3.00
N ALA A 246 -8.66 -13.63 -2.70
CA ALA A 246 -8.49 -14.77 -1.81
C ALA A 246 -9.29 -15.97 -2.29
N GLU A 247 -8.79 -17.18 -1.99
CA GLU A 247 -9.47 -18.43 -2.26
C GLU A 247 -9.69 -19.20 -0.95
N TYR A 248 -10.95 -19.43 -0.62
CA TYR A 248 -11.39 -20.21 0.52
C TYR A 248 -11.77 -21.62 0.09
N ASP A 249 -11.11 -22.61 0.67
CA ASP A 249 -11.41 -24.03 0.42
C ASP A 249 -12.50 -24.49 1.40
N LEU A 250 -13.69 -24.79 0.86
CA LEU A 250 -14.85 -25.19 1.67
C LEU A 250 -14.64 -26.52 2.40
N LYS A 251 -13.73 -27.37 1.91
CA LYS A 251 -13.43 -28.67 2.52
C LYS A 251 -12.36 -28.53 3.59
N ALA A 252 -11.32 -27.73 3.34
CA ALA A 252 -10.23 -27.50 4.29
C ALA A 252 -10.59 -26.46 5.37
N ASP A 253 -11.68 -25.70 5.19
CA ASP A 253 -12.20 -24.70 6.12
C ASP A 253 -11.21 -23.54 6.35
N CYS A 254 -10.41 -23.21 5.34
CA CYS A 254 -9.41 -22.14 5.41
C CYS A 254 -9.20 -21.46 4.06
N PHE A 255 -8.65 -20.24 4.09
CA PHE A 255 -8.09 -19.63 2.90
C PHE A 255 -6.81 -20.38 2.54
N ARG A 256 -6.68 -20.80 1.27
CA ARG A 256 -5.47 -21.47 0.75
C ARG A 256 -4.53 -20.53 0.00
N HIS A 257 -5.07 -19.39 -0.43
CA HIS A 257 -4.39 -18.38 -1.20
C HIS A 257 -4.99 -17.01 -0.87
N PHE A 258 -4.14 -16.02 -0.67
CA PHE A 258 -4.51 -14.63 -0.45
C PHE A 258 -3.42 -13.72 -1.01
N ASP A 259 -3.78 -12.83 -1.93
CA ASP A 259 -2.85 -11.88 -2.51
C ASP A 259 -3.44 -10.48 -2.65
N GLY A 260 -2.55 -9.52 -2.83
CA GLY A 260 -2.92 -8.13 -3.05
C GLY A 260 -2.05 -7.49 -4.11
N ALA A 261 -2.65 -6.55 -4.83
CA ALA A 261 -2.03 -5.82 -5.91
C ALA A 261 -2.43 -4.35 -5.87
N VAL A 262 -1.61 -3.52 -6.52
CA VAL A 262 -2.00 -2.17 -6.93
C VAL A 262 -2.26 -2.19 -8.42
N GLN A 263 -3.48 -1.81 -8.79
CA GLN A 263 -3.87 -1.64 -10.19
C GLN A 263 -3.77 -0.17 -10.56
N LEU A 264 -3.13 0.11 -11.68
CA LEU A 264 -2.93 1.45 -12.22
C LEU A 264 -3.80 1.59 -13.47
N PHE A 265 -4.75 2.51 -13.40
CA PHE A 265 -5.66 2.83 -14.48
C PHE A 265 -5.22 4.11 -15.16
N THR A 266 -5.25 4.14 -16.49
CA THR A 266 -5.25 5.42 -17.22
C THR A 266 -6.53 6.19 -16.92
N GLU A 267 -6.60 7.45 -17.35
CA GLU A 267 -7.79 8.28 -17.14
C GLU A 267 -9.05 7.64 -17.75
N ASP A 268 -8.98 7.23 -19.02
CA ASP A 268 -10.09 6.57 -19.71
C ASP A 268 -10.52 5.27 -19.01
N GLU A 269 -9.54 4.45 -18.62
CA GLU A 269 -9.81 3.19 -17.92
C GLU A 269 -10.44 3.43 -16.53
N TYR A 270 -9.99 4.46 -15.82
CA TYR A 270 -10.49 4.82 -14.49
C TYR A 270 -11.96 5.24 -14.55
N PHE A 271 -12.31 6.17 -15.44
CA PHE A 271 -13.69 6.63 -15.60
C PHE A 271 -14.62 5.52 -16.08
N GLN A 272 -14.14 4.61 -16.93
CA GLN A 272 -14.93 3.43 -17.31
C GLN A 272 -15.08 2.43 -16.14
N ARG A 273 -14.02 2.18 -15.37
CA ARG A 273 -14.03 1.15 -14.32
C ARG A 273 -14.79 1.60 -13.06
N ARG A 274 -14.70 2.86 -12.64
CA ARG A 274 -15.23 3.34 -11.35
C ARG A 274 -16.76 3.22 -11.21
N ASP A 275 -17.45 3.31 -12.33
CA ASP A 275 -18.92 3.22 -12.42
C ASP A 275 -19.40 1.83 -12.88
N SER A 276 -18.48 0.97 -13.35
CA SER A 276 -18.76 -0.41 -13.77
C SER A 276 -18.74 -1.41 -12.60
N ASP A 277 -19.22 -2.64 -12.82
CA ASP A 277 -19.07 -3.76 -11.88
C ASP A 277 -18.00 -4.78 -12.32
N PHE A 278 -17.65 -5.74 -11.46
CA PHE A 278 -16.73 -6.82 -11.80
C PHE A 278 -17.23 -7.74 -12.94
N ASN A 279 -18.50 -7.69 -13.31
CA ASN A 279 -19.06 -8.52 -14.38
C ASN A 279 -18.95 -7.85 -15.77
N MET A 280 -18.93 -6.53 -15.84
CA MET A 280 -18.76 -5.79 -17.11
C MET A 280 -17.41 -6.05 -17.77
N VAL A 281 -16.39 -6.40 -16.99
CA VAL A 281 -15.08 -6.84 -17.51
C VAL A 281 -15.20 -8.12 -18.34
N MET A 282 -16.24 -8.96 -18.16
CA MET A 282 -16.36 -10.25 -18.86
C MET A 282 -17.16 -10.19 -20.17
N LYS A 283 -17.93 -9.12 -20.43
CA LYS A 283 -18.94 -9.11 -21.52
C LYS A 283 -18.70 -8.10 -22.64
N ASN A 284 -17.78 -7.15 -22.47
CA ASN A 284 -17.47 -6.14 -23.50
C ASN A 284 -16.06 -6.36 -24.07
N SER A 285 -15.90 -6.15 -25.37
CA SER A 285 -14.62 -6.16 -26.10
C SER A 285 -13.62 -5.12 -25.60
N ALA A 286 -14.05 -4.16 -24.78
CA ALA A 286 -13.21 -3.24 -24.02
C ALA A 286 -12.83 -3.84 -22.66
N HIS A 287 -12.06 -4.93 -22.67
CA HIS A 287 -11.45 -5.46 -21.45
C HIS A 287 -10.49 -4.40 -20.87
N ILE A 288 -10.88 -3.75 -19.78
CA ILE A 288 -10.00 -2.84 -19.05
C ILE A 288 -8.92 -3.71 -18.37
N LYS A 289 -7.71 -3.68 -18.92
CA LYS A 289 -6.56 -4.42 -18.39
C LYS A 289 -5.58 -3.44 -17.78
N ALA A 290 -5.91 -2.98 -16.57
CA ALA A 290 -5.05 -2.13 -15.78
C ALA A 290 -3.65 -2.74 -15.61
N ARG A 291 -2.62 -1.88 -15.57
CA ARG A 291 -1.27 -2.29 -15.19
C ARG A 291 -1.33 -2.70 -13.71
N SER A 292 -1.20 -3.99 -13.45
CA SER A 292 -1.30 -4.56 -12.10
C SER A 292 0.09 -4.94 -11.59
N THR A 293 0.45 -4.43 -10.42
CA THR A 293 1.65 -4.84 -9.69
C THR A 293 1.21 -5.60 -8.46
N LYS A 294 1.48 -6.91 -8.42
CA LYS A 294 1.24 -7.70 -7.21
C LYS A 294 2.27 -7.29 -6.15
N VAL A 295 1.81 -7.14 -4.91
CA VAL A 295 2.64 -6.58 -3.84
C VAL A 295 2.90 -7.61 -2.74
N PHE A 296 1.94 -8.46 -2.41
CA PHE A 296 2.15 -9.60 -1.52
C PHE A 296 1.35 -10.82 -2.00
N LYS A 297 1.75 -11.99 -1.50
CA LYS A 297 1.00 -13.24 -1.60
C LYS A 297 1.25 -14.07 -0.33
N ILE A 298 0.20 -14.67 0.19
CA ILE A 298 0.21 -15.63 1.29
C ILE A 298 -0.47 -16.89 0.76
N ASN A 299 0.29 -17.98 0.68
CA ASN A 299 -0.24 -19.30 0.38
C ASN A 299 -0.24 -20.14 1.66
N GLY A 300 -1.13 -21.12 1.73
CA GLY A 300 -1.27 -21.99 2.90
C GLY A 300 -2.50 -21.67 3.75
N PRO A 301 -2.73 -22.42 4.84
CA PRO A 301 -4.00 -22.46 5.56
C PRO A 301 -4.21 -21.21 6.45
N LEU A 302 -4.58 -20.10 5.82
CA LEU A 302 -4.87 -18.83 6.49
C LEU A 302 -6.27 -18.87 7.11
N ARG A 303 -6.37 -18.57 8.41
CA ARG A 303 -7.67 -18.54 9.12
C ARG A 303 -8.46 -17.30 8.73
N THR A 304 -9.79 -17.39 8.79
CA THR A 304 -10.71 -16.29 8.48
C THR A 304 -10.38 -15.00 9.23
N LYS A 305 -10.12 -15.08 10.54
CA LYS A 305 -9.76 -13.89 11.33
C LYS A 305 -8.48 -13.19 10.86
N ASP A 306 -7.49 -13.97 10.42
CA ASP A 306 -6.21 -13.42 9.99
C ASP A 306 -6.39 -12.78 8.60
N TRP A 307 -7.17 -13.42 7.72
CA TRP A 307 -7.58 -12.86 6.43
C TRP A 307 -8.33 -11.52 6.57
N VAL A 308 -9.32 -11.43 7.47
CA VAL A 308 -10.09 -10.19 7.74
C VAL A 308 -9.17 -9.07 8.23
N GLU A 309 -8.26 -9.38 9.14
CA GLU A 309 -7.29 -8.41 9.66
C GLU A 309 -6.41 -7.90 8.51
N PHE A 310 -5.87 -8.80 7.69
CA PHE A 310 -5.08 -8.38 6.53
C PHE A 310 -5.88 -7.53 5.53
N CYS A 311 -7.12 -7.90 5.22
CA CYS A 311 -8.00 -7.09 4.36
C CYS A 311 -8.21 -5.69 4.94
N SER A 312 -8.54 -5.60 6.23
CA SER A 312 -8.79 -4.33 6.93
C SER A 312 -7.55 -3.43 6.94
N GLN A 313 -6.36 -4.01 7.06
CA GLN A 313 -5.11 -3.26 7.13
C GLN A 313 -4.58 -2.88 5.75
N PHE A 314 -4.78 -3.73 4.74
CA PHE A 314 -4.42 -3.37 3.36
C PHE A 314 -5.32 -2.25 2.82
N LEU A 315 -6.60 -2.26 3.20
CA LEU A 315 -7.59 -1.21 2.91
C LEU A 315 -7.67 -0.16 4.03
N ALA A 316 -6.61 -0.02 4.85
CA ALA A 316 -6.65 0.85 6.02
C ALA A 316 -7.03 2.29 5.67
N LYS A 317 -7.72 2.93 6.62
CA LYS A 317 -8.33 4.26 6.52
C LYS A 317 -9.53 4.37 5.58
N ASN A 318 -9.98 3.26 5.00
CA ASN A 318 -11.24 3.19 4.27
C ASN A 318 -12.31 2.49 5.14
N PRO A 319 -13.26 3.25 5.72
CA PRO A 319 -14.34 2.71 6.54
C PRO A 319 -15.28 1.76 5.79
N LEU A 320 -15.31 1.79 4.45
CA LEU A 320 -16.14 0.87 3.67
C LEU A 320 -15.70 -0.59 3.85
N ALA A 321 -14.41 -0.83 4.11
CA ALA A 321 -13.94 -2.17 4.45
C ALA A 321 -14.53 -2.63 5.80
N PHE A 322 -14.60 -1.72 6.77
CA PHE A 322 -15.21 -2.00 8.07
C PHE A 322 -16.73 -2.21 7.95
N GLU A 323 -17.42 -1.37 7.17
CA GLU A 323 -18.84 -1.51 6.83
C GLU A 323 -19.12 -2.86 6.19
N TYR A 324 -18.28 -3.31 5.27
CA TYR A 324 -18.46 -4.61 4.63
C TYR A 324 -18.48 -5.77 5.63
N PHE A 325 -17.53 -5.77 6.56
CA PHE A 325 -17.40 -6.84 7.54
C PHE A 325 -18.41 -6.73 8.69
N THR A 326 -18.78 -5.53 9.12
CA THR A 326 -19.63 -5.36 10.32
C THR A 326 -21.08 -4.98 10.03
N GLY A 327 -21.38 -4.55 8.80
CA GLY A 327 -22.66 -3.98 8.40
C GLY A 327 -22.87 -2.52 8.81
N GLU A 328 -21.92 -1.89 9.51
CA GLU A 328 -22.03 -0.50 9.96
C GLU A 328 -20.68 0.23 9.90
N TYR A 329 -20.68 1.57 9.95
CA TYR A 329 -19.45 2.33 10.15
C TYR A 329 -18.97 2.27 11.60
N PRO A 330 -17.67 2.49 11.88
CA PRO A 330 -17.20 2.70 13.24
C PRO A 330 -18.00 3.82 13.92
N LYS A 331 -18.47 3.60 15.15
CA LYS A 331 -19.35 4.54 15.89
C LYS A 331 -18.89 6.00 15.84
N ARG A 332 -17.58 6.23 16.06
CA ARG A 332 -16.98 7.57 16.02
C ARG A 332 -17.14 8.25 14.65
N LEU A 333 -17.05 7.50 13.55
CA LEU A 333 -17.25 8.04 12.21
C LEU A 333 -18.72 8.41 11.99
N THR A 334 -19.65 7.56 12.42
CA THR A 334 -21.09 7.86 12.37
C THR A 334 -21.42 9.17 13.08
N GLU A 335 -20.89 9.37 14.30
CA GLU A 335 -21.06 10.62 15.05
C GLU A 335 -20.46 11.84 14.35
N ILE A 336 -19.33 11.69 13.65
CA ILE A 336 -18.69 12.77 12.88
C ILE A 336 -19.56 13.16 11.69
N ILE A 337 -20.02 12.18 10.91
CA ILE A 337 -20.87 12.40 9.74
C ILE A 337 -22.18 13.11 10.15
N GLU A 338 -22.80 12.70 11.26
CA GLU A 338 -23.98 13.37 11.78
C GLU A 338 -23.72 14.84 12.17
N LYS A 339 -22.54 15.14 12.72
CA LYS A 339 -22.15 16.53 13.05
C LYS A 339 -21.92 17.36 11.81
N ILE A 340 -21.30 16.80 10.76
CA ILE A 340 -21.11 17.46 9.46
C ILE A 340 -22.48 17.82 8.89
N ARG A 341 -23.40 16.85 8.81
CA ARG A 341 -24.79 17.06 8.34
C ARG A 341 -25.52 18.15 9.11
N LYS A 342 -25.40 18.16 10.45
CA LYS A 342 -26.01 19.20 11.30
C LYS A 342 -25.46 20.59 10.99
N ARG A 343 -24.15 20.73 10.77
CA ARG A 343 -23.52 22.02 10.40
C ARG A 343 -23.98 22.50 9.03
N SER A 344 -24.07 21.61 8.05
CA SER A 344 -24.55 21.94 6.70
C SER A 344 -26.05 22.28 6.67
N SER A 345 -26.82 21.81 7.65
CA SER A 345 -28.26 22.11 7.78
C SER A 345 -28.59 23.41 8.52
N LEU A 346 -27.60 24.05 9.16
CA LEU A 346 -27.81 25.37 9.77
C LEU A 346 -27.87 26.43 8.65
N PRO A 347 -28.84 27.35 8.66
CA PRO A 347 -28.83 28.46 7.74
C PRO A 347 -27.49 29.20 7.88
N ALA A 348 -26.89 29.60 6.76
CA ALA A 348 -25.87 30.63 6.78
C ALA A 348 -26.53 31.90 7.35
N GLY A 349 -26.43 32.11 8.66
CA GLY A 349 -26.89 33.34 9.32
C GLY A 349 -26.24 34.53 8.60
N GLY A 350 -27.02 35.50 8.15
CA GLY A 350 -27.78 36.33 9.08
C GLY A 350 -26.78 37.24 9.77
N SER A 351 -26.30 38.21 8.99
CA SER A 351 -25.45 39.33 9.40
C SER A 351 -26.08 40.16 10.50
#